data_AF-A0A0K2TMD0-F1
#
_entry.id   AF-A0A0K2TMD0-F1
#
_cell.length_a   1.000
_cell.length_b   1.000
_cell.length_c   1.000
_cell.angle_alpha   90.00
_cell.angle_beta   90.00
_cell.angle_gamma   90.00
#
_symmetry.space_group_name_H-M   'P 1'
#
loop_
_entity.id
_entity.type
_entity.pdbx_description
1 polymer ?
#
loop_
_entity_poly.entity_id
_entity_poly.type
_entity_poly.pdbx_seq_one_letter_code
_entity_poly.pdbx_strand_id
1 'polypeptide(L)'
;MESLTLDTLQNLRVEFQSDEKNIIAQNIVTKTDPQLACVNRSIYEKNYNHVFTHKITDEGKPVSNQKASGRCWLFAALNAMRIPFMKDLNVEEFEFSHGFLFFYDKIERANFFLNKIVEICEKDPNVEPSGRLLSYLLKEPLADGGQWGMGCSIIEKYGVIPKKCFPETFSSESSYRMNNMLTSKLRQFSKNIITMSKKGTAKEDILKEIDGYMKIIYRIIAICLSIPPESFVWEYYDKSKNYKKIGPITPLEFYQKYVKPLWNVSEHICLVSDPRPENPIGKAYTVDYLGNTIGGLPIIYNNQSIDTLLSISAKSIKDGSAVWCGLDVRIQLFIPTL
;
A
#
# COMPACT_ATOMS: atom_id res chain seq x y z
N MET A 1 -33.65 27.87 -4.34
CA MET A 1 -33.59 26.67 -3.47
C MET A 1 -34.83 26.71 -2.60
N GLU A 2 -35.66 25.68 -2.68
CA GLU A 2 -36.84 25.57 -1.84
C GLU A 2 -36.48 24.75 -0.58
N SER A 3 -36.99 25.17 0.56
CA SER A 3 -36.83 24.41 1.80
C SER A 3 -37.79 23.24 1.81
N LEU A 4 -37.34 22.12 2.38
CA LEU A 4 -38.21 20.98 2.65
C LEU A 4 -39.36 21.42 3.58
N THR A 5 -40.60 21.19 3.17
CA THR A 5 -41.79 21.59 3.94
C THR A 5 -42.22 20.49 4.91
N LEU A 6 -42.98 20.87 5.95
CA LEU A 6 -43.57 19.89 6.88
C LEU A 6 -44.58 18.98 6.19
N ASP A 7 -45.33 19.49 5.21
CA ASP A 7 -46.29 18.70 4.44
C ASP A 7 -45.57 17.64 3.60
N THR A 8 -44.45 18.00 2.96
CA THR A 8 -43.61 17.02 2.25
C THR A 8 -43.08 15.95 3.21
N LEU A 9 -42.58 16.33 4.40
CA LEU A 9 -42.10 15.36 5.40
C LEU A 9 -43.22 14.43 5.90
N GLN A 10 -44.42 14.97 6.10
CA GLN A 10 -45.56 14.17 6.53
C GLN A 10 -45.98 13.18 5.45
N ASN A 11 -46.00 13.59 4.18
CA ASN A 11 -46.30 12.70 3.07
C ASN A 11 -45.26 11.58 2.94
N LEU A 12 -43.96 11.90 3.04
CA LEU A 12 -42.88 10.90 3.04
C LEU A 12 -43.02 9.90 4.19
N ARG A 13 -43.42 10.36 5.38
CA ARG A 13 -43.66 9.48 6.54
C ARG A 13 -44.83 8.53 6.30
N VAL A 14 -45.95 9.04 5.79
CA VAL A 14 -47.13 8.22 5.48
C VAL A 14 -46.79 7.18 4.43
N GLU A 15 -46.10 7.58 3.36
CA GLU A 15 -45.62 6.67 2.31
C GLU A 15 -44.72 5.57 2.90
N PHE A 16 -43.71 5.94 3.69
CA PHE A 16 -42.82 4.97 4.34
C PHE A 16 -43.57 3.96 5.22
N GLN A 17 -44.51 4.44 6.05
CA GLN A 17 -45.26 3.60 6.99
C GLN A 17 -46.29 2.69 6.29
N SER A 18 -46.69 3.02 5.06
CA SER A 18 -47.65 2.24 4.27
C SER A 18 -47.06 0.96 3.65
N ASP A 19 -45.73 0.86 3.54
CA ASP A 19 -45.04 -0.33 3.03
C ASP A 19 -44.54 -1.22 4.19
N GLU A 20 -45.09 -2.43 4.31
CA GLU A 20 -44.69 -3.41 5.33
C GLU A 20 -43.20 -3.77 5.25
N LYS A 21 -42.59 -3.75 4.06
CA LYS A 21 -41.14 -4.03 3.89
C LYS A 21 -40.29 -2.98 4.59
N ASN A 22 -40.72 -1.71 4.55
CA ASN A 22 -40.04 -0.63 5.25
C ASN A 22 -40.11 -0.81 6.76
N ILE A 23 -41.26 -1.22 7.29
CA ILE A 23 -41.44 -1.49 8.72
C ILE A 23 -40.58 -2.68 9.18
N ILE A 24 -40.56 -3.77 8.41
CA ILE A 24 -39.70 -4.94 8.71
C ILE A 24 -38.23 -4.55 8.69
N ALA A 25 -37.77 -3.85 7.65
CA ALA A 25 -36.39 -3.38 7.55
C ALA A 25 -36.03 -2.45 8.70
N GLN A 26 -36.91 -1.51 9.07
CA GLN A 26 -36.70 -0.60 10.20
C GLN A 26 -36.54 -1.37 11.52
N ASN A 27 -37.39 -2.36 11.80
CA ASN A 27 -37.31 -3.15 13.04
C ASN A 27 -35.99 -3.93 13.15
N ILE A 28 -35.46 -4.44 12.04
CA ILE A 28 -34.22 -5.22 12.03
C ILE A 28 -33.00 -4.30 12.12
N VAL A 29 -32.91 -3.29 11.25
CA VAL A 29 -31.73 -2.45 11.08
C VAL A 29 -31.56 -1.46 12.24
N THR A 30 -32.62 -1.13 12.97
CA THR A 30 -32.48 -0.33 14.22
C THR A 30 -31.79 -1.08 15.36
N LYS A 31 -31.62 -2.41 15.24
CA LYS A 31 -30.97 -3.27 16.24
C LYS A 31 -29.75 -4.04 15.72
N THR A 32 -29.49 -4.01 14.41
CA THR A 32 -28.46 -4.80 13.74
C THR A 32 -27.68 -3.93 12.77
N ASP A 33 -26.40 -4.24 12.58
CA ASP A 33 -25.62 -3.63 11.50
C ASP A 33 -26.35 -3.85 10.14
N PRO A 34 -26.58 -2.79 9.33
CA PRO A 34 -27.32 -2.91 8.08
C PRO A 34 -26.70 -3.91 7.10
N GLN A 35 -25.38 -4.04 7.06
CA GLN A 35 -24.71 -4.99 6.18
C GLN A 35 -24.99 -6.42 6.64
N LEU A 36 -24.84 -6.71 7.93
CA LEU A 36 -25.17 -8.03 8.47
C LEU A 36 -26.65 -8.40 8.26
N ALA A 37 -27.56 -7.43 8.37
CA ALA A 37 -28.99 -7.63 8.11
C ALA A 37 -29.30 -7.95 6.64
N CYS A 38 -28.49 -7.45 5.71
CA CYS A 38 -28.65 -7.65 4.26
C CYS A 38 -27.98 -8.93 3.73
N VAL A 39 -27.45 -9.82 4.59
CA VAL A 39 -26.80 -11.04 4.12
C VAL A 39 -27.78 -11.95 3.39
N ASN A 40 -27.52 -12.22 2.11
CA ASN A 40 -28.27 -13.22 1.36
C ASN A 40 -27.77 -14.62 1.75
N ARG A 41 -28.57 -15.32 2.56
CA ARG A 41 -28.22 -16.63 3.10
C ARG A 41 -27.95 -17.68 2.01
N SER A 42 -28.73 -17.72 0.94
CA SER A 42 -28.57 -18.73 -0.11
C SER A 42 -27.29 -18.50 -0.92
N ILE A 43 -26.95 -17.25 -1.18
CA ILE A 43 -25.69 -16.90 -1.87
C ILE A 43 -24.49 -17.16 -0.95
N TYR A 44 -24.61 -16.87 0.35
CA TYR A 44 -23.59 -17.21 1.33
C TYR A 44 -23.33 -18.72 1.37
N GLU A 45 -24.37 -19.55 1.48
CA GLU A 45 -24.24 -21.01 1.51
C GLU A 45 -23.63 -21.57 0.22
N LYS A 46 -24.03 -21.03 -0.94
CA LYS A 46 -23.45 -21.41 -2.24
C LYS A 46 -21.95 -21.11 -2.33
N ASN A 47 -21.49 -20.03 -1.71
CA ASN A 47 -20.10 -19.58 -1.76
C ASN A 47 -19.27 -19.97 -0.52
N TYR A 48 -19.84 -20.74 0.41
CA TYR A 48 -19.17 -21.10 1.67
C TYR A 48 -17.99 -22.06 1.46
N ASN A 49 -17.99 -22.80 0.33
CA ASN A 49 -16.94 -23.76 0.04
C ASN A 49 -15.67 -23.07 -0.50
N HIS A 50 -14.65 -22.93 0.34
CA HIS A 50 -13.35 -22.36 -0.02
C HIS A 50 -12.38 -23.40 -0.61
N VAL A 51 -12.84 -24.13 -1.62
CA VAL A 51 -12.04 -25.13 -2.35
C VAL A 51 -11.93 -24.74 -3.81
N PHE A 52 -10.70 -24.73 -4.33
CA PHE A 52 -10.39 -24.26 -5.68
C PHE A 52 -9.74 -25.39 -6.50
N THR A 53 -10.10 -25.49 -7.78
CA THR A 53 -9.57 -26.53 -8.69
C THR A 53 -8.09 -26.37 -9.01
N HIS A 54 -7.59 -25.14 -8.94
CA HIS A 54 -6.19 -24.80 -9.13
C HIS A 54 -5.74 -23.96 -7.93
N LYS A 55 -4.64 -24.37 -7.30
CA LYS A 55 -4.04 -23.66 -6.17
C LYS A 55 -2.53 -23.67 -6.27
N ILE A 56 -1.90 -22.70 -5.64
CA ILE A 56 -0.46 -22.73 -5.41
C ILE A 56 -0.19 -23.81 -4.35
N THR A 57 0.75 -24.70 -4.63
CA THR A 57 0.95 -25.93 -3.84
C THR A 57 1.54 -25.63 -2.46
N ASP A 58 2.56 -24.76 -2.43
CA ASP A 58 3.24 -24.30 -1.22
C ASP A 58 2.79 -22.87 -0.88
N GLU A 59 1.67 -22.74 -0.16
CA GLU A 59 1.21 -21.44 0.33
C GLU A 59 2.15 -20.90 1.42
N GLY A 60 2.30 -19.57 1.47
CA GLY A 60 3.18 -18.91 2.43
C GLY A 60 2.72 -19.08 3.88
N LYS A 61 3.64 -19.47 4.76
CA LYS A 61 3.41 -19.65 6.20
C LYS A 61 4.42 -18.86 7.03
N PRO A 62 4.03 -18.30 8.19
CA PRO A 62 2.67 -18.18 8.70
C PRO A 62 1.85 -17.15 7.92
N VAL A 63 0.54 -17.06 8.20
CA VAL A 63 -0.30 -15.95 7.71
C VAL A 63 0.23 -14.65 8.31
N SER A 64 0.53 -13.67 7.46
CA SER A 64 1.03 -12.35 7.86
C SER A 64 -0.10 -11.44 8.35
N ASN A 65 0.17 -10.52 9.27
CA ASN A 65 -0.82 -9.56 9.76
C ASN A 65 -0.23 -8.14 9.85
N GLN A 66 -0.76 -7.19 9.07
CA GLN A 66 -0.28 -5.80 9.03
C GLN A 66 -0.74 -4.94 10.22
N LYS A 67 -1.70 -5.43 11.02
CA LYS A 67 -2.30 -4.72 12.15
C LYS A 67 -2.87 -3.35 11.75
N ALA A 68 -2.78 -2.35 12.62
CA ALA A 68 -3.30 -1.01 12.41
C ALA A 68 -2.30 -0.15 11.60
N SER A 69 -1.99 -0.61 10.39
CA SER A 69 -1.13 0.11 9.43
C SER A 69 -1.66 -0.06 8.01
N GLY A 70 -1.32 0.86 7.11
CA GLY A 70 -1.74 0.81 5.70
C GLY A 70 -0.75 0.07 4.78
N ARG A 71 -0.07 -0.97 5.29
CA ARG A 71 1.06 -1.63 4.60
C ARG A 71 0.66 -2.80 3.69
N CYS A 72 -0.62 -2.95 3.36
CA CYS A 72 -1.16 -4.09 2.60
C CYS A 72 -0.40 -4.39 1.31
N TRP A 73 0.01 -3.34 0.59
CA TRP A 73 0.77 -3.44 -0.65
C TRP A 73 2.15 -4.11 -0.47
N LEU A 74 2.87 -3.80 0.63
CA LEU A 74 4.14 -4.45 0.97
C LEU A 74 3.92 -5.89 1.43
N PHE A 75 2.91 -6.13 2.25
CA PHE A 75 2.55 -7.47 2.72
C PHE A 75 2.19 -8.39 1.56
N ALA A 76 1.35 -7.93 0.64
CA ALA A 76 0.98 -8.68 -0.55
C ALA A 76 2.20 -8.99 -1.45
N ALA A 77 3.10 -8.01 -1.65
CA ALA A 77 4.29 -8.20 -2.47
C ALA A 77 5.25 -9.23 -1.84
N LEU A 78 5.51 -9.11 -0.53
CA LEU A 78 6.36 -10.03 0.21
C LEU A 78 5.73 -11.42 0.35
N ASN A 79 4.40 -11.53 0.42
CA ASN A 79 3.67 -12.79 0.42
C ASN A 79 3.79 -13.55 -0.90
N ALA A 80 3.74 -12.85 -2.04
CA ALA A 80 3.99 -13.47 -3.34
C ALA A 80 5.45 -13.90 -3.48
N MET A 81 6.38 -13.01 -3.13
CA MET A 81 7.82 -13.23 -3.24
C MET A 81 8.34 -14.38 -2.36
N ARG A 82 7.76 -14.58 -1.15
CA ARG A 82 8.26 -15.62 -0.24
C ARG A 82 7.95 -17.04 -0.69
N ILE A 83 6.96 -17.26 -1.56
CA ILE A 83 6.57 -18.60 -1.99
C ILE A 83 7.72 -19.33 -2.70
N PRO A 84 8.29 -18.82 -3.81
CA PRO A 84 9.41 -19.47 -4.46
C PRO A 84 10.66 -19.51 -3.58
N PHE A 85 10.87 -18.48 -2.74
CA PHE A 85 11.99 -18.43 -1.81
C PHE A 85 11.93 -19.52 -0.73
N MET A 86 10.76 -19.75 -0.15
CA MET A 86 10.54 -20.80 0.84
C MET A 86 10.77 -22.18 0.27
N LYS A 87 10.34 -22.38 -0.98
CA LYS A 87 10.55 -23.62 -1.73
C LYS A 87 12.03 -23.87 -1.98
N ASP A 88 12.75 -22.87 -2.47
CA ASP A 88 14.18 -22.95 -2.78
C ASP A 88 15.03 -23.27 -1.55
N LEU A 89 14.80 -22.57 -0.44
CA LEU A 89 15.52 -22.81 0.82
C LEU A 89 15.01 -23.99 1.64
N ASN A 90 13.97 -24.67 1.16
CA ASN A 90 13.32 -25.79 1.84
C ASN A 90 12.95 -25.45 3.30
N VAL A 91 12.30 -24.30 3.52
CA VAL A 91 11.85 -23.84 4.84
C VAL A 91 10.34 -24.00 5.00
N GLU A 92 9.89 -24.32 6.20
CA GLU A 92 8.46 -24.50 6.50
C GLU A 92 7.74 -23.17 6.73
N GLU A 93 8.37 -22.26 7.46
CA GLU A 93 7.83 -20.96 7.82
C GLU A 93 8.85 -19.85 7.56
N PHE A 94 8.41 -18.80 6.88
CA PHE A 94 9.25 -17.65 6.58
C PHE A 94 8.41 -16.39 6.35
N GLU A 95 8.95 -15.26 6.81
CA GLU A 95 8.48 -13.93 6.46
C GLU A 95 9.70 -13.06 6.14
N PHE A 96 9.61 -12.26 5.09
CA PHE A 96 10.45 -11.09 4.93
C PHE A 96 10.02 -9.99 5.92
N SER A 97 10.94 -9.10 6.29
CA SER A 97 10.63 -7.99 7.17
C SER A 97 9.83 -6.90 6.43
N HIS A 98 8.55 -6.80 6.76
CA HIS A 98 7.68 -5.71 6.30
C HIS A 98 8.12 -4.37 6.91
N GLY A 99 8.51 -4.38 8.20
CA GLY A 99 9.08 -3.23 8.91
C GLY A 99 10.31 -2.65 8.22
N PHE A 100 11.18 -3.48 7.64
CA PHE A 100 12.37 -3.04 6.91
C PHE A 100 12.01 -2.20 5.68
N LEU A 101 11.12 -2.71 4.82
CA LEU A 101 10.66 -1.96 3.65
C LEU A 101 9.86 -0.71 4.06
N PHE A 102 9.08 -0.80 5.13
CA PHE A 102 8.32 0.34 5.66
C PHE A 102 9.23 1.47 6.15
N PHE A 103 10.35 1.16 6.82
CA PHE A 103 11.35 2.14 7.24
C PHE A 103 11.88 2.93 6.05
N TYR A 104 12.34 2.24 5.00
CA TYR A 104 12.91 2.90 3.82
C TYR A 104 11.85 3.63 2.99
N ASP A 105 10.64 3.07 2.84
CA ASP A 105 9.54 3.78 2.17
C ASP A 105 9.25 5.10 2.86
N LYS A 106 9.20 5.15 4.20
CA LYS A 106 8.90 6.38 4.94
C LYS A 106 9.97 7.45 4.73
N ILE A 107 11.24 7.07 4.71
CA ILE A 107 12.35 8.01 4.49
C ILE A 107 12.35 8.51 3.06
N GLU A 108 12.31 7.61 2.09
CA GLU A 108 12.32 7.96 0.67
C GLU A 108 11.11 8.83 0.33
N ARG A 109 9.92 8.45 0.79
CA ARG A 109 8.69 9.19 0.50
C ARG A 109 8.70 10.60 1.07
N ALA A 110 9.26 10.79 2.26
CA ALA A 110 9.45 12.14 2.81
C ALA A 110 10.38 12.98 1.93
N ASN A 111 11.51 12.41 1.51
CA ASN A 111 12.45 13.08 0.62
C ASN A 111 11.81 13.41 -0.75
N PHE A 112 11.13 12.44 -1.35
CA PHE A 112 10.39 12.59 -2.59
C PHE A 112 9.36 13.72 -2.49
N PHE A 113 8.54 13.70 -1.43
CA PHE A 113 7.53 14.72 -1.20
C PHE A 113 8.14 16.13 -1.12
N LEU A 114 9.18 16.34 -0.31
CA LEU A 114 9.81 17.66 -0.17
C LEU A 114 10.40 18.16 -1.49
N ASN A 115 11.05 17.28 -2.26
CA ASN A 115 11.55 17.61 -3.59
C ASN A 115 10.41 17.96 -4.56
N LYS A 116 9.26 17.29 -4.48
CA LYS A 116 8.08 17.63 -5.28
C LYS A 116 7.47 18.99 -4.89
N ILE A 117 7.55 19.39 -3.62
CA ILE A 117 7.15 20.76 -3.24
C ILE A 117 8.06 21.79 -3.90
N VAL A 118 9.38 21.56 -3.93
CA VAL A 118 10.32 22.44 -4.64
C VAL A 118 9.98 22.52 -6.13
N GLU A 119 9.79 21.37 -6.79
CA GLU A 119 9.41 21.30 -8.21
C GLU A 119 8.11 22.07 -8.51
N ILE A 120 7.12 21.98 -7.63
CA ILE A 120 5.85 22.71 -7.78
C ILE A 120 6.08 24.21 -7.66
N CYS A 121 6.86 24.66 -6.68
CA CYS A 121 7.19 26.08 -6.52
C CYS A 121 7.99 26.64 -7.70
N GLU A 122 8.84 25.84 -8.35
CA GLU A 122 9.55 26.23 -9.58
C GLU A 122 8.61 26.40 -10.77
N LYS A 123 7.63 25.49 -10.92
CA LYS A 123 6.65 25.56 -12.01
C LYS A 123 5.65 26.69 -11.83
N ASP A 124 5.30 27.00 -10.58
CA ASP A 124 4.38 28.08 -10.23
C ASP A 124 4.89 28.85 -8.99
N PRO A 125 5.60 29.98 -9.19
CA PRO A 125 6.10 30.82 -8.11
C PRO A 125 5.00 31.43 -7.23
N ASN A 126 3.76 31.49 -7.73
CA ASN A 126 2.60 32.03 -7.01
C ASN A 126 1.75 30.93 -6.37
N VAL A 127 2.24 29.68 -6.34
CA VAL A 127 1.48 28.56 -5.80
C VAL A 127 1.09 28.82 -4.35
N GLU A 128 -0.20 28.62 -4.05
CA GLU A 128 -0.75 28.75 -2.71
C GLU A 128 -1.17 27.39 -2.15
N PRO A 129 -1.00 27.14 -0.83
CA PRO A 129 -1.45 25.91 -0.19
C PRO A 129 -2.96 25.64 -0.33
N SER A 130 -3.77 26.68 -0.58
CA SER A 130 -5.22 26.58 -0.83
C SER A 130 -5.55 26.02 -2.21
N GLY A 131 -4.59 25.99 -3.15
CA GLY A 131 -4.77 25.39 -4.46
C GLY A 131 -5.00 23.87 -4.38
N ARG A 132 -5.77 23.33 -5.33
CA ARG A 132 -6.20 21.92 -5.33
C ARG A 132 -5.02 20.94 -5.17
N LEU A 133 -3.94 21.14 -5.92
CA LEU A 133 -2.78 20.25 -5.92
C LEU A 133 -2.06 20.23 -4.56
N LEU A 134 -1.65 21.41 -4.05
CA LEU A 134 -0.96 21.47 -2.76
C LEU A 134 -1.87 21.04 -1.61
N SER A 135 -3.14 21.43 -1.62
CA SER A 135 -4.11 20.98 -0.62
C SER A 135 -4.24 19.46 -0.58
N TYR A 136 -4.28 18.80 -1.76
CA TYR A 136 -4.26 17.34 -1.86
C TYR A 136 -2.98 16.72 -1.31
N LEU A 137 -1.81 17.20 -1.76
CA LEU A 137 -0.50 16.67 -1.34
C LEU A 137 -0.25 16.86 0.17
N LEU A 138 -0.71 17.98 0.73
CA LEU A 138 -0.55 18.28 2.16
C LEU A 138 -1.54 17.52 3.05
N LYS A 139 -2.58 16.90 2.49
CA LYS A 139 -3.56 16.12 3.26
C LYS A 139 -2.89 14.92 3.94
N GLU A 140 -2.20 14.09 3.16
CA GLU A 140 -1.52 12.87 3.62
C GLU A 140 -0.17 12.70 2.90
N PRO A 141 0.83 13.55 3.19
CA PRO A 141 2.10 13.59 2.45
C PRO A 141 2.94 12.31 2.61
N LEU A 142 2.60 11.49 3.59
CA LEU A 142 3.32 10.29 3.99
C LEU A 142 2.33 9.18 4.38
N ALA A 143 1.30 8.95 3.57
CA ALA A 143 0.41 7.81 3.75
C ALA A 143 1.19 6.48 3.76
N ASP A 144 0.68 5.47 4.47
CA ASP A 144 1.30 4.13 4.49
C ASP A 144 1.13 3.37 3.18
N GLY A 145 0.05 3.65 2.46
CA GLY A 145 -0.28 2.98 1.21
C GLY A 145 0.69 3.31 0.09
N GLY A 146 0.87 2.36 -0.81
CA GLY A 146 1.75 2.49 -1.96
C GLY A 146 1.28 1.62 -3.13
N GLN A 147 2.11 1.58 -4.17
CA GLN A 147 1.82 0.92 -5.44
C GLN A 147 2.95 -0.04 -5.80
N TRP A 148 2.71 -0.95 -6.74
CA TRP A 148 3.70 -1.95 -7.16
C TRP A 148 5.09 -1.33 -7.46
N GLY A 149 5.15 -0.33 -8.35
CA GLY A 149 6.42 0.31 -8.72
C GLY A 149 7.14 1.03 -7.58
N MET A 150 6.41 1.50 -6.56
CA MET A 150 7.00 2.04 -5.33
C MET A 150 7.72 0.95 -4.54
N GLY A 151 7.15 -0.26 -4.52
CA GLY A 151 7.68 -1.40 -3.78
C GLY A 151 8.93 -1.92 -4.47
N CYS A 152 8.86 -2.07 -5.78
CA CYS A 152 10.01 -2.42 -6.60
C CYS A 152 11.16 -1.43 -6.41
N SER A 153 10.89 -0.12 -6.36
CA SER A 153 11.93 0.90 -6.15
C SER A 153 12.67 0.72 -4.82
N ILE A 154 11.95 0.44 -3.74
CA ILE A 154 12.56 0.21 -2.42
C ILE A 154 13.33 -1.12 -2.41
N ILE A 155 12.77 -2.20 -2.97
CA ILE A 155 13.41 -3.51 -3.00
C ILE A 155 14.68 -3.49 -3.86
N GLU A 156 14.66 -2.86 -5.03
CA GLU A 156 15.85 -2.75 -5.89
C GLU A 156 16.96 -1.91 -5.25
N LYS A 157 16.60 -0.89 -4.47
CA LYS A 157 17.56 0.00 -3.82
C LYS A 157 18.13 -0.56 -2.52
N TYR A 158 17.29 -1.18 -1.69
CA TYR A 158 17.64 -1.58 -0.32
C TYR A 158 17.62 -3.09 -0.10
N GLY A 159 17.10 -3.87 -1.04
CA GLY A 159 16.94 -5.31 -0.90
C GLY A 159 15.81 -5.71 0.06
N VAL A 160 15.96 -6.90 0.64
CA VAL A 160 15.04 -7.47 1.63
C VAL A 160 15.82 -8.19 2.71
N ILE A 161 15.18 -8.47 3.83
CA ILE A 161 15.78 -9.19 4.96
C ILE A 161 14.74 -10.12 5.60
N PRO A 162 15.13 -11.26 6.19
CA PRO A 162 14.23 -12.07 7.01
C PRO A 162 13.64 -11.26 8.18
N LYS A 163 12.36 -11.45 8.49
CA LYS A 163 11.65 -10.78 9.60
C LYS A 163 12.34 -10.96 10.94
N LYS A 164 12.98 -12.12 11.17
CA LYS A 164 13.74 -12.40 12.40
C LYS A 164 14.96 -11.50 12.58
N CYS A 165 15.51 -10.94 11.51
CA CYS A 165 16.68 -10.05 11.56
C CYS A 165 16.29 -8.56 11.64
N PHE A 166 15.03 -8.22 11.38
CA PHE A 166 14.47 -6.89 11.64
C PHE A 166 12.98 -7.03 11.99
N PRO A 167 12.63 -7.22 13.28
CA PRO A 167 11.26 -7.49 13.70
C PRO A 167 10.37 -6.25 13.64
N GLU A 168 9.06 -6.47 13.81
CA GLU A 168 8.09 -5.38 13.91
C GLU A 168 8.30 -4.57 15.21
N THR A 169 7.90 -3.30 15.17
CA THR A 169 7.85 -2.39 16.31
C THR A 169 6.41 -2.00 16.60
N PHE A 170 6.16 -1.33 17.74
CA PHE A 170 4.84 -0.79 18.01
C PHE A 170 4.34 0.14 16.89
N SER A 171 5.20 1.01 16.36
CA SER A 171 4.79 1.97 15.32
C SER A 171 4.66 1.35 13.93
N SER A 172 5.28 0.20 13.65
CA SER A 172 5.01 -0.51 12.40
C SER A 172 3.64 -1.19 12.43
N GLU A 173 3.20 -1.68 13.60
CA GLU A 173 1.87 -2.28 13.79
C GLU A 173 0.75 -1.29 14.12
N SER A 174 1.09 -0.04 14.49
CA SER A 174 0.17 1.05 14.83
C SER A 174 0.76 2.41 14.42
N SER A 175 0.70 2.69 13.11
CA SER A 175 1.46 3.79 12.48
C SER A 175 0.86 5.18 12.67
N TYR A 176 -0.40 5.27 13.11
CA TYR A 176 -1.17 6.52 13.19
C TYR A 176 -0.41 7.66 13.91
N ARG A 177 0.14 7.40 15.09
CA ARG A 177 0.83 8.44 15.88
C ARG A 177 2.14 8.91 15.21
N MET A 178 2.92 7.98 14.67
CA MET A 178 4.13 8.30 13.92
C MET A 178 3.80 9.16 12.69
N ASN A 179 2.80 8.74 11.91
CA ASN A 179 2.37 9.45 10.71
C ASN A 179 1.84 10.87 11.02
N ASN A 180 1.15 11.07 12.14
CA ASN A 180 0.72 12.41 12.57
C ASN A 180 1.91 13.34 12.85
N MET A 181 2.94 12.85 13.56
CA MET A 181 4.16 13.63 13.83
C MET A 181 4.89 13.98 12.54
N LEU A 182 5.08 13.00 11.66
CA LEU A 182 5.73 13.19 10.36
C LEU A 182 4.94 14.14 9.47
N THR A 183 3.62 14.01 9.40
CA THR A 183 2.75 14.90 8.63
C THR A 183 2.81 16.34 9.13
N SER A 184 2.83 16.55 10.45
CA SER A 184 3.01 17.89 11.03
C SER A 184 4.34 18.51 10.59
N LYS A 185 5.44 17.74 10.63
CA LYS A 185 6.75 18.21 10.19
C LYS A 185 6.83 18.47 8.69
N LEU A 186 6.31 17.56 7.86
CA LEU A 186 6.29 17.75 6.40
C LEU A 186 5.51 19.00 6.00
N ARG A 187 4.36 19.29 6.64
CA ARG A 187 3.62 20.54 6.41
C ARG A 187 4.41 21.78 6.83
N GLN A 188 5.10 21.72 7.97
CA GLN A 188 5.99 22.81 8.41
C GLN A 188 7.10 23.05 7.38
N PHE A 189 7.74 21.99 6.91
CA PHE A 189 8.83 22.07 5.92
C PHE A 189 8.33 22.56 4.55
N SER A 190 7.16 22.11 4.09
CA SER A 190 6.53 22.64 2.88
C SER A 190 6.28 24.14 2.99
N LYS A 191 5.76 24.62 4.13
CA LYS A 191 5.57 26.06 4.36
C LYS A 191 6.89 26.82 4.25
N ASN A 192 7.97 26.29 4.83
CA ASN A 192 9.28 26.90 4.74
C ASN A 192 9.79 26.95 3.30
N ILE A 193 9.70 25.84 2.55
CA ILE A 193 10.08 25.76 1.13
C ILE A 193 9.33 26.80 0.31
N ILE A 194 7.99 26.86 0.43
CA ILE A 194 7.15 27.82 -0.28
C ILE A 194 7.56 29.27 0.09
N THR A 195 7.84 29.53 1.37
CA THR A 195 8.27 30.87 1.83
C THR A 195 9.62 31.26 1.23
N MET A 196 10.59 30.33 1.20
CA MET A 196 11.91 30.57 0.60
C MET A 196 11.79 30.83 -0.90
N SER A 197 10.96 30.04 -1.60
CA SER A 197 10.71 30.21 -3.03
C SER A 197 10.09 31.58 -3.34
N LYS A 198 9.10 32.03 -2.57
CA LYS A 198 8.48 33.36 -2.73
C LYS A 198 9.44 34.51 -2.45
N LYS A 199 10.46 34.28 -1.63
CA LYS A 199 11.55 35.25 -1.39
C LYS A 199 12.62 35.25 -2.49
N GLY A 200 12.49 34.41 -3.51
CA GLY A 200 13.48 34.28 -4.58
C GLY A 200 14.76 33.57 -4.15
N THR A 201 14.71 32.71 -3.12
CA THR A 201 15.88 31.91 -2.71
C THR A 201 16.23 30.93 -3.82
N ALA A 202 17.53 30.80 -4.13
CA ALA A 202 17.99 29.87 -5.16
C ALA A 202 17.57 28.43 -4.84
N LYS A 203 17.21 27.66 -5.88
CA LYS A 203 16.75 26.27 -5.76
C LYS A 203 17.78 25.43 -5.00
N GLU A 204 19.06 25.61 -5.31
CA GLU A 204 20.17 24.87 -4.72
C GLU A 204 20.23 25.08 -3.20
N ASP A 205 19.91 26.29 -2.73
CA ASP A 205 19.89 26.60 -1.30
C ASP A 205 18.63 26.04 -0.61
N ILE A 206 17.48 26.02 -1.30
CA ILE A 206 16.28 25.32 -0.81
C ILE A 206 16.53 23.82 -0.68
N LEU A 207 17.23 23.22 -1.65
CA LEU A 207 17.56 21.79 -1.62
C LEU A 207 18.53 21.46 -0.47
N LYS A 208 19.49 22.34 -0.13
CA LYS A 208 20.35 22.15 1.04
C LYS A 208 19.56 22.14 2.36
N GLU A 209 18.48 22.92 2.46
CA GLU A 209 17.61 22.90 3.65
C GLU A 209 16.88 21.55 3.81
N ILE A 210 16.61 20.84 2.72
CA ILE A 210 15.99 19.50 2.77
C ILE A 210 16.86 18.53 3.57
N ASP A 211 18.19 18.62 3.51
CA ASP A 211 19.08 17.78 4.32
C ASP A 211 18.84 17.97 5.82
N GLY A 212 18.61 19.22 6.25
CA GLY A 212 18.24 19.57 7.61
C GLY A 212 16.89 18.97 8.02
N TYR A 213 15.91 19.05 7.14
CA TYR A 213 14.58 18.46 7.34
C TYR A 213 14.63 16.94 7.41
N MET A 214 15.41 16.30 6.55
CA MET A 214 15.55 14.85 6.51
C MET A 214 16.24 14.30 7.75
N LYS A 215 17.17 15.04 8.39
CA LYS A 215 17.72 14.66 9.72
C LYS A 215 16.63 14.56 10.79
N ILE A 216 15.64 15.45 10.76
CA ILE A 216 14.52 15.44 11.71
C ILE A 216 13.58 14.27 11.40
N ILE A 217 13.24 14.08 10.13
CA ILE A 217 12.40 12.97 9.67
C ILE A 217 13.04 11.62 10.03
N TYR A 218 14.30 11.43 9.67
CA TYR A 218 15.05 10.20 9.98
C TYR A 218 15.04 9.92 11.48
N ARG A 219 15.27 10.95 12.32
CA ARG A 219 15.24 10.80 13.78
C ARG A 219 13.90 10.27 14.28
N ILE A 220 12.79 10.82 13.80
CA ILE A 220 11.44 10.37 14.19
C ILE A 220 11.23 8.91 13.75
N ILE A 221 11.56 8.60 12.49
CA ILE A 221 11.38 7.26 11.93
C ILE A 221 12.24 6.23 12.67
N ALA A 222 13.52 6.51 12.90
CA ALA A 222 14.45 5.63 13.60
C ALA A 222 14.04 5.37 15.06
N ILE A 223 13.52 6.39 15.76
CA ILE A 223 12.98 6.21 17.13
C ILE A 223 11.75 5.31 17.10
N CYS A 224 10.86 5.46 16.11
CA CYS A 224 9.61 4.71 16.04
C CYS A 224 9.77 3.28 15.50
N LEU A 225 10.66 3.07 14.52
CA LEU A 225 10.76 1.83 13.75
C LEU A 225 12.07 1.06 13.96
N SER A 226 12.98 1.57 14.80
CA SER A 226 14.37 1.11 14.88
C SER A 226 15.16 1.41 13.61
N ILE A 227 16.46 1.11 13.63
CA ILE A 227 17.39 1.32 12.50
C ILE A 227 17.68 -0.04 11.85
N PRO A 228 17.41 -0.21 10.54
CA PRO A 228 17.77 -1.43 9.82
C PRO A 228 19.27 -1.73 9.90
N PRO A 229 19.67 -3.01 10.02
CA PRO A 229 21.08 -3.38 10.05
C PRO A 229 21.73 -3.22 8.67
N GLU A 230 22.99 -2.77 8.63
CA GLU A 230 23.78 -2.69 7.39
C GLU A 230 24.14 -4.09 6.86
N SER A 231 24.37 -5.04 7.76
CA SER A 231 24.56 -6.46 7.44
C SER A 231 23.96 -7.34 8.53
N PHE A 232 23.64 -8.58 8.18
CA PHE A 232 23.04 -9.53 9.11
C PHE A 232 23.55 -10.95 8.86
N VAL A 233 23.31 -11.79 9.87
CA VAL A 233 23.41 -13.24 9.79
C VAL A 233 22.02 -13.80 10.07
N TRP A 234 21.55 -14.67 9.19
CA TRP A 234 20.29 -15.40 9.38
C TRP A 234 20.58 -16.89 9.53
N GLU A 235 20.21 -17.43 10.69
CA GLU A 235 20.31 -18.84 11.03
C GLU A 235 18.90 -19.45 11.03
N TYR A 236 18.79 -20.65 10.47
CA TYR A 236 17.51 -21.36 10.39
C TYR A 236 17.72 -22.87 10.30
N TYR A 237 16.64 -23.63 10.50
CA TYR A 237 16.60 -25.05 10.19
C TYR A 237 15.74 -25.25 8.94
N ASP A 238 16.21 -26.08 8.01
CA ASP A 238 15.39 -26.53 6.88
C ASP A 238 14.34 -27.56 7.34
N LYS A 239 13.44 -27.97 6.43
CA LYS A 239 12.42 -29.02 6.71
C LYS A 239 13.03 -30.36 7.12
N SER A 240 14.31 -30.60 6.81
CA SER A 240 15.05 -31.79 7.22
C SER A 240 15.75 -31.63 8.58
N LYS A 241 15.49 -30.53 9.29
CA LYS A 241 16.09 -30.17 10.59
C LYS A 241 17.61 -29.97 10.54
N ASN A 242 18.17 -29.69 9.37
CA ASN A 242 19.58 -29.33 9.26
C ASN A 242 19.74 -27.85 9.55
N TYR A 243 20.74 -27.52 10.38
CA TYR A 243 21.12 -26.13 10.62
C TYR A 243 21.71 -25.51 9.34
N LYS A 244 21.24 -24.30 9.03
CA LYS A 244 21.68 -23.47 7.90
C LYS A 244 21.99 -22.08 8.40
N LYS A 245 22.87 -21.39 7.67
CA LYS A 245 23.30 -20.03 7.96
C LYS A 245 23.56 -19.28 6.67
N ILE A 246 23.03 -18.07 6.58
CA ILE A 246 23.32 -17.12 5.52
C ILE A 246 23.90 -15.86 6.17
N GLY A 247 25.10 -15.47 5.75
CA GLY A 247 25.76 -14.23 6.18
C GLY A 247 27.13 -14.44 6.83
N PRO A 248 27.83 -13.34 7.15
CA PRO A 248 27.38 -11.95 7.09
C PRO A 248 27.10 -11.49 5.65
N ILE A 249 25.99 -10.78 5.45
CA ILE A 249 25.54 -10.29 4.13
C ILE A 249 24.73 -9.00 4.30
N THR A 250 24.76 -8.11 3.30
CA THR A 250 23.89 -6.94 3.27
C THR A 250 22.47 -7.31 2.79
N PRO A 251 21.42 -6.54 3.14
CA PRO A 251 20.07 -6.75 2.61
C PRO A 251 19.97 -6.74 1.08
N LEU A 252 20.74 -5.88 0.42
CA LEU A 252 20.79 -5.78 -1.04
C LEU A 252 21.42 -7.02 -1.67
N GLU A 253 22.57 -7.47 -1.15
CA GLU A 253 23.20 -8.71 -1.64
C GLU A 253 22.33 -9.94 -1.36
N PHE A 254 21.62 -9.98 -0.23
CA PHE A 254 20.68 -11.06 0.08
C PHE A 254 19.57 -11.13 -0.96
N TYR A 255 18.98 -9.97 -1.30
CA TYR A 255 18.01 -9.89 -2.40
C TYR A 255 18.62 -10.37 -3.72
N GLN A 256 19.76 -9.82 -4.12
CA GLN A 256 20.40 -10.13 -5.41
C GLN A 256 20.80 -11.61 -5.55
N LYS A 257 21.30 -12.24 -4.49
CA LYS A 257 21.82 -13.62 -4.53
C LYS A 257 20.75 -14.68 -4.31
N TYR A 258 19.80 -14.45 -3.40
CA TYR A 258 18.88 -15.50 -2.95
C TYR A 258 17.42 -15.27 -3.35
N VAL A 259 17.03 -14.05 -3.76
CA VAL A 259 15.62 -13.73 -4.04
C VAL A 259 15.41 -13.36 -5.50
N LYS A 260 16.18 -12.39 -6.02
CA LYS A 260 16.05 -11.88 -7.39
C LYS A 260 16.10 -12.98 -8.47
N PRO A 261 16.97 -14.02 -8.37
CA PRO A 261 16.97 -15.11 -9.34
C PRO A 261 15.69 -15.94 -9.36
N LEU A 262 14.94 -15.95 -8.25
CA LEU A 262 13.69 -16.69 -8.10
C LEU A 262 12.46 -15.82 -8.37
N TRP A 263 12.56 -14.53 -8.04
CA TRP A 263 11.47 -13.56 -8.11
C TRP A 263 12.01 -12.15 -8.33
N ASN A 264 12.22 -11.79 -9.60
CA ASN A 264 12.73 -10.49 -9.99
C ASN A 264 11.60 -9.44 -10.04
N VAL A 265 11.61 -8.46 -9.13
CA VAL A 265 10.55 -7.46 -9.04
C VAL A 265 10.51 -6.52 -10.27
N SER A 266 11.62 -6.37 -10.98
CA SER A 266 11.70 -5.52 -12.18
C SER A 266 11.11 -6.17 -13.43
N GLU A 267 10.88 -7.48 -13.43
CA GLU A 267 10.34 -8.22 -14.57
C GLU A 267 8.81 -8.34 -14.55
N HIS A 268 8.17 -7.85 -13.49
CA HIS A 268 6.72 -7.86 -13.35
C HIS A 268 6.08 -6.63 -13.98
N ILE A 269 4.90 -6.83 -14.58
CA ILE A 269 4.12 -5.78 -15.24
C ILE A 269 2.87 -5.46 -14.41
N CYS A 270 2.59 -4.18 -14.17
CA CYS A 270 1.38 -3.74 -13.51
C CYS A 270 0.26 -3.51 -14.53
N LEU A 271 -0.75 -4.38 -14.50
CA LEU A 271 -1.97 -4.24 -15.28
C LEU A 271 -3.08 -3.62 -14.42
N VAL A 272 -3.88 -2.75 -15.03
CA VAL A 272 -5.09 -2.18 -14.40
C VAL A 272 -6.28 -2.37 -15.33
N SER A 273 -7.48 -2.34 -14.76
CA SER A 273 -8.74 -2.24 -15.50
C SER A 273 -9.43 -0.96 -15.07
N ASP A 274 -9.19 0.11 -15.84
CA ASP A 274 -9.84 1.40 -15.68
C ASP A 274 -10.90 1.56 -16.77
N PRO A 275 -12.20 1.43 -16.42
CA PRO A 275 -13.30 1.46 -17.38
C PRO A 275 -13.72 2.89 -17.78
N ARG A 276 -13.06 3.92 -17.26
CA ARG A 276 -13.41 5.32 -17.56
C ARG A 276 -13.21 5.61 -19.06
N PRO A 277 -14.19 6.22 -19.75
CA PRO A 277 -14.12 6.44 -21.21
C PRO A 277 -12.89 7.22 -21.68
N GLU A 278 -12.38 8.14 -20.86
CA GLU A 278 -11.19 8.94 -21.16
C GLU A 278 -9.88 8.15 -21.13
N ASN A 279 -9.90 6.91 -20.59
CA ASN A 279 -8.73 6.06 -20.43
C ASN A 279 -8.86 4.81 -21.30
N PRO A 280 -8.63 4.90 -22.63
CA PRO A 280 -8.73 3.74 -23.52
C PRO A 280 -7.80 2.58 -23.11
N ILE A 281 -8.29 1.35 -23.36
CA ILE A 281 -7.55 0.09 -23.23
C ILE A 281 -6.32 0.10 -24.17
N GLY A 282 -5.26 -0.59 -23.75
CA GLY A 282 -4.01 -0.71 -24.51
C GLY A 282 -3.08 0.52 -24.39
N LYS A 283 -3.36 1.41 -23.44
CA LYS A 283 -2.52 2.58 -23.13
C LYS A 283 -1.88 2.43 -21.75
N ALA A 284 -0.72 3.06 -21.62
CA ALA A 284 0.02 3.18 -20.37
C ALA A 284 -0.26 4.54 -19.72
N TYR A 285 -0.48 4.53 -18.41
CA TYR A 285 -0.77 5.72 -17.62
C TYR A 285 0.19 5.83 -16.43
N THR A 286 0.41 7.05 -15.98
CA THR A 286 1.01 7.38 -14.69
C THR A 286 0.12 8.38 -13.97
N VAL A 287 0.33 8.55 -12.67
CA VAL A 287 -0.36 9.58 -11.88
C VAL A 287 0.69 10.61 -11.44
N ASP A 288 0.45 11.86 -11.80
CA ASP A 288 1.35 12.96 -11.43
C ASP A 288 1.56 13.02 -9.91
N TYR A 289 2.83 13.19 -9.52
CA TYR A 289 3.29 13.24 -8.14
C TYR A 289 3.03 11.97 -7.29
N LEU A 290 2.59 10.87 -7.91
CA LEU A 290 2.49 9.57 -7.25
C LEU A 290 3.84 8.86 -7.26
N GLY A 291 4.53 8.83 -6.13
CA GLY A 291 5.84 8.19 -6.00
C GLY A 291 6.33 8.11 -4.56
N ASN A 292 7.44 7.42 -4.36
CA ASN A 292 8.14 7.39 -3.07
C ASN A 292 9.65 7.61 -3.20
N THR A 293 10.29 7.31 -4.34
CA THR A 293 11.75 7.33 -4.47
C THR A 293 12.16 8.25 -5.62
N ILE A 294 13.05 9.22 -5.37
CA ILE A 294 13.61 10.06 -6.45
C ILE A 294 14.51 9.20 -7.34
N GLY A 295 14.25 9.23 -8.66
CA GLY A 295 14.95 8.36 -9.61
C GLY A 295 14.57 6.88 -9.50
N GLY A 296 13.51 6.54 -8.76
CA GLY A 296 12.99 5.18 -8.69
C GLY A 296 12.33 4.72 -9.98
N LEU A 297 11.80 3.50 -9.95
CA LEU A 297 11.05 2.94 -11.07
C LEU A 297 9.75 3.73 -11.31
N PRO A 298 9.38 3.96 -12.58
CA PRO A 298 8.17 4.70 -12.91
C PRO A 298 6.92 3.93 -12.47
N ILE A 299 5.91 4.66 -12.00
CA ILE A 299 4.59 4.09 -11.71
C ILE A 299 3.81 4.02 -13.02
N ILE A 300 3.80 2.84 -13.64
CA ILE A 300 3.13 2.61 -14.92
C ILE A 300 1.96 1.68 -14.71
N TYR A 301 0.79 2.11 -15.13
CA TYR A 301 -0.43 1.32 -15.21
C TYR A 301 -0.73 1.00 -16.67
N ASN A 302 -0.64 -0.26 -17.06
CA ASN A 302 -1.04 -0.70 -18.38
C ASN A 302 -2.55 -1.05 -18.35
N ASN A 303 -3.37 -0.20 -18.97
CA ASN A 303 -4.82 -0.37 -18.93
C ASN A 303 -5.28 -1.48 -19.89
N GLN A 304 -6.00 -2.46 -19.37
CA GLN A 304 -6.49 -3.64 -20.08
C GLN A 304 -7.93 -3.96 -19.68
N SER A 305 -8.59 -4.82 -20.44
CA SER A 305 -9.92 -5.32 -20.04
C SER A 305 -9.83 -6.18 -18.78
N ILE A 306 -10.89 -6.19 -17.97
CA ILE A 306 -10.97 -7.06 -16.79
C ILE A 306 -10.79 -8.55 -17.16
N ASP A 307 -11.32 -8.98 -18.30
CA ASP A 307 -11.15 -10.36 -18.80
C ASP A 307 -9.68 -10.71 -19.04
N THR A 308 -8.89 -9.75 -19.53
CA THR A 308 -7.45 -9.93 -19.73
C THR A 308 -6.74 -10.10 -18.38
N LEU A 309 -7.06 -9.26 -17.40
CA LEU A 309 -6.51 -9.37 -16.04
C LEU A 309 -6.84 -10.73 -15.41
N LEU A 310 -8.10 -11.17 -15.50
CA LEU A 310 -8.55 -12.46 -14.96
C LEU A 310 -7.85 -13.64 -15.65
N SER A 311 -7.74 -13.62 -16.97
CA SER A 311 -7.06 -14.65 -17.75
C SER A 311 -5.57 -14.78 -17.41
N ILE A 312 -4.86 -13.65 -17.33
CA ILE A 312 -3.43 -13.62 -16.97
C ILE A 312 -3.23 -14.08 -15.53
N SER A 313 -4.10 -13.65 -14.61
CA SER A 313 -4.04 -14.07 -13.20
C SER A 313 -4.25 -15.57 -13.04
N ALA A 314 -5.24 -16.13 -13.75
CA ALA A 314 -5.49 -17.56 -13.75
C ALA A 314 -4.31 -18.36 -14.32
N LYS A 315 -3.65 -17.85 -15.38
CA LYS A 315 -2.44 -18.45 -15.94
C LYS A 315 -1.29 -18.44 -14.93
N SER A 316 -1.04 -17.30 -14.28
CA SER A 316 0.00 -17.16 -13.26
C SER A 316 -0.18 -18.15 -12.11
N ILE A 317 -1.42 -18.32 -11.62
CA ILE A 317 -1.75 -19.30 -10.56
C ILE A 317 -1.50 -20.73 -11.03
N LYS A 318 -1.90 -21.08 -12.27
CA LYS A 318 -1.63 -22.41 -12.84
C LYS A 318 -0.15 -22.70 -13.01
N ASP A 319 0.64 -21.67 -13.26
CA ASP A 319 2.10 -21.74 -13.35
C ASP A 319 2.77 -21.68 -11.95
N GLY A 320 1.98 -21.72 -10.86
CA GLY A 320 2.47 -21.78 -9.47
C GLY A 320 2.92 -20.43 -8.89
N SER A 321 2.61 -19.32 -9.54
CA SER A 321 2.99 -17.97 -9.15
C SER A 321 1.81 -17.20 -8.54
N ALA A 322 2.02 -16.57 -7.38
CA ALA A 322 1.01 -15.74 -6.74
C ALA A 322 0.91 -14.37 -7.43
N VAL A 323 -0.30 -13.80 -7.43
CA VAL A 323 -0.60 -12.53 -8.08
C VAL A 323 -0.83 -11.45 -7.03
N TRP A 324 -0.04 -10.37 -7.08
CA TRP A 324 -0.32 -9.15 -6.34
C TRP A 324 -1.50 -8.43 -6.99
N CYS A 325 -2.53 -8.07 -6.23
CA CYS A 325 -3.68 -7.35 -6.76
C CYS A 325 -4.15 -6.22 -5.82
N GLY A 326 -4.60 -5.12 -6.43
CA GLY A 326 -5.28 -4.03 -5.73
C GLY A 326 -6.78 -4.08 -6.01
N LEU A 327 -7.59 -4.08 -4.95
CA LEU A 327 -9.05 -4.18 -5.02
C LEU A 327 -9.68 -3.21 -4.00
N ASP A 328 -10.90 -2.74 -4.27
CA ASP A 328 -11.70 -2.11 -3.21
C ASP A 328 -12.32 -3.20 -2.33
N VAL A 329 -11.60 -3.56 -1.27
CA VAL A 329 -12.00 -4.63 -0.37
C VAL A 329 -13.30 -4.31 0.39
N ARG A 330 -13.76 -3.05 0.46
CA ARG A 330 -14.96 -2.68 1.21
C ARG A 330 -16.25 -3.12 0.54
N ILE A 331 -16.24 -3.28 -0.78
CA ILE A 331 -17.46 -3.42 -1.59
C ILE A 331 -18.10 -4.82 -1.46
N GLN A 332 -17.35 -5.85 -1.03
CA GLN A 332 -17.86 -7.24 -1.01
C GLN A 332 -17.35 -8.14 0.14
N LEU A 333 -16.57 -7.62 1.10
CA LEU A 333 -15.89 -8.48 2.09
C LEU A 333 -16.80 -9.28 3.04
N PHE A 334 -18.11 -8.97 3.11
CA PHE A 334 -19.01 -9.65 4.05
C PHE A 334 -20.34 -10.14 3.46
N ILE A 335 -20.64 -9.86 2.19
CA ILE A 335 -21.95 -10.24 1.65
C ILE A 335 -21.87 -10.47 0.14
N PRO A 336 -22.09 -11.70 -0.34
CA PRO A 336 -22.37 -11.89 -1.75
C PRO A 336 -23.85 -11.51 -1.98
N THR A 337 -24.09 -10.30 -2.51
CA THR A 337 -25.43 -9.73 -2.71
C THR A 337 -25.97 -9.86 -4.13
N LEU A 338 -25.29 -10.54 -5.05
CA LEU A 338 -25.77 -10.76 -6.42
C LEU A 338 -25.55 -12.21 -6.88
#